data_AF-A0A6B3TKG7-F1
#
_entry.id   AF-A0A6B3TKG7-F1
#
_cell.length_a   1.000
_cell.length_b   1.000
_cell.length_c   1.000
_cell.angle_alpha   90.00
_cell.angle_beta   90.00
_cell.angle_gamma   90.00
#
_symmetry.space_group_name_H-M   'P 1'
#
loop_
_entity.id
_entity.type
_entity.pdbx_description
1 polymer ?
#
loop_
_entity_poly.entity_id
_entity_poly.type
_entity_poly.pdbx_seq_one_letter_code
_entity_poly.pdbx_strand_id
1 'polypeptide(L)' 'MARRSKDLLIDSSNMSIQQQIEPGKVLIVVLDGHQGKAKICEAVEHGFTIIETAKGKTARIRFEESELF' A
#
# COMPACT_ATOMS: atom_id res chain seq x y z
N MET A 1 -1.38 4.86 -17.24
CA MET A 1 -0.80 4.89 -15.88
C MET A 1 -1.21 3.61 -15.16
N ALA A 2 -0.34 2.59 -15.13
CA ALA A 2 -0.67 1.35 -14.44
C ALA A 2 -0.81 1.62 -12.93
N ARG A 3 -1.86 1.11 -12.29
CA ARG A 3 -1.99 1.19 -10.82
C ARG A 3 -0.86 0.38 -10.19
N ARG A 4 0.12 1.06 -9.59
CA ARG A 4 1.25 0.45 -8.86
C ARG A 4 0.78 -0.24 -7.56
N SER A 5 -0.39 0.15 -7.04
CA SER A 5 -1.05 -0.52 -5.92
C SER A 5 -2.04 -1.59 -6.38
N LYS A 6 -2.01 -2.76 -5.74
CA LYS A 6 -2.97 -3.85 -5.95
C LYS A 6 -3.86 -4.01 -4.72
N ASP A 7 -5.09 -4.47 -4.93
CA ASP A 7 -5.95 -4.87 -3.82
C ASP A 7 -5.51 -6.25 -3.31
N LEU A 8 -5.50 -6.43 -1.98
CA LEU A 8 -5.27 -7.72 -1.35
C LEU A 8 -6.62 -8.37 -1.01
N LEU A 9 -6.66 -9.69 -1.15
CA LEU A 9 -7.78 -10.49 -0.66
C LEU A 9 -7.75 -10.49 0.87
N ILE A 10 -8.93 -10.26 1.46
CA ILE A 10 -9.12 -10.28 2.91
C ILE A 10 -9.81 -11.59 3.26
N ASP A 11 -9.31 -12.27 4.28
CA ASP A 11 -10.04 -13.35 4.93
C ASP A 11 -11.24 -12.75 5.68
N SER A 12 -12.44 -12.99 5.17
CA SER A 12 -13.68 -12.45 5.73
C SER A 12 -14.05 -13.04 7.10
N SER A 13 -13.44 -14.16 7.51
CA SER A 13 -13.74 -14.80 8.79
C SER A 13 -13.14 -14.05 9.99
N ASN A 14 -11.97 -13.43 9.81
CA ASN A 14 -11.20 -12.78 10.86
C ASN A 14 -10.68 -11.39 10.47
N MET A 15 -11.06 -10.87 9.28
CA MET A 15 -10.63 -9.58 8.74
C MET A 15 -9.10 -9.43 8.66
N SER A 16 -8.40 -10.52 8.31
CA SER A 16 -6.95 -10.54 8.18
C SER A 16 -6.48 -10.66 6.74
N ILE A 17 -5.18 -10.44 6.53
CA ILE A 17 -4.49 -10.72 5.27
C ILE A 17 -3.27 -11.59 5.53
N GLN A 18 -2.83 -12.32 4.51
CA GLN A 18 -1.53 -12.99 4.51
C GLN A 18 -0.67 -12.42 3.38
N GLN A 19 0.53 -11.95 3.71
CA GLN A 19 1.47 -11.40 2.74
C GLN A 19 2.87 -11.94 3.04
N GLN A 20 3.57 -12.37 1.99
CA GLN A 20 4.97 -12.80 2.10
C GLN A 20 5.91 -11.60 2.06
N ILE A 21 7.00 -11.69 2.83
CA ILE A 21 8.13 -10.77 2.70
C ILE A 21 8.89 -11.15 1.43
N GLU A 22 9.13 -10.17 0.56
CA GLU A 22 9.90 -10.34 -0.67
C GLU A 22 11.32 -9.77 -0.48
N PRO A 23 12.38 -10.59 -0.59
CA PRO A 23 13.76 -10.10 -0.45
C PRO A 23 14.06 -8.93 -1.40
N GLY A 24 14.73 -7.90 -0.89
CA GLY A 24 15.10 -6.71 -1.66
C GLY A 24 13.98 -5.70 -1.87
N LYS A 25 12.77 -5.93 -1.33
CA LYS A 25 11.64 -5.02 -1.48
C LYS A 25 11.13 -4.49 -0.15
N VAL A 26 10.71 -3.24 -0.17
CA VAL A 26 9.91 -2.65 0.92
C VAL A 26 8.45 -2.65 0.46
N LEU A 27 7.64 -3.49 1.05
CA LEU A 27 6.20 -3.56 0.76
C LEU A 27 5.42 -2.74 1.77
N ILE A 28 4.54 -1.87 1.28
CA ILE A 28 3.59 -1.09 2.07
C ILE A 28 2.23 -1.73 1.93
N VAL A 29 1.68 -2.16 3.06
CA VAL A 29 0.31 -2.69 3.16
C VAL A 29 -0.55 -1.65 3.88
N VAL A 30 -1.61 -1.21 3.22
CA VAL A 30 -2.62 -0.32 3.80
C VAL A 30 -3.86 -1.14 4.12
N LEU A 31 -4.16 -1.28 5.41
CA LEU A 31 -5.37 -1.94 5.91
C LEU A 31 -6.41 -0.86 6.26
N ASP A 32 -7.40 -0.69 5.39
CA ASP A 32 -8.44 0.32 5.54
C ASP A 32 -9.75 -0.31 6.04
N GLY A 33 -9.93 -0.32 7.36
CA GLY A 33 -11.13 -0.81 8.01
C GLY A 33 -12.39 0.04 7.73
N HIS A 34 -12.23 1.31 7.35
CA HIS A 34 -13.37 2.16 6.99
C HIS A 34 -13.93 1.83 5.60
N GLN A 35 -13.09 1.31 4.70
CA GLN A 35 -13.52 0.84 3.38
C GLN A 35 -13.68 -0.68 3.31
N GLY A 36 -13.23 -1.42 4.31
CA GLY A 36 -13.17 -2.88 4.29
C GLY A 36 -12.23 -3.39 3.20
N LYS A 37 -11.11 -2.68 2.97
CA LYS A 37 -10.16 -2.98 1.87
C LYS A 37 -8.74 -3.02 2.38
N ALA A 38 -7.94 -3.88 1.75
CA ALA A 38 -6.50 -3.91 1.93
C ALA A 38 -5.83 -3.63 0.59
N LYS A 39 -4.79 -2.81 0.59
CA LYS A 39 -3.98 -2.51 -0.59
C LYS A 39 -2.52 -2.81 -0.31
N ILE A 40 -1.80 -3.26 -1.33
CA ILE A 40 -0.36 -3.43 -1.28
C ILE A 40 0.31 -2.67 -2.42
N CYS A 41 1.45 -2.05 -2.13
CA CYS A 41 2.35 -1.50 -3.14
C CYS A 41 3.79 -1.65 -2.65
N GLU A 42 4.72 -1.61 -3.60
CA GLU A 42 6.14 -1.48 -3.28
C GLU A 42 6.47 -0.01 -3.04
N ALA A 43 7.29 0.27 -2.03
CA ALA A 43 7.82 1.61 -1.83
C ALA A 43 8.70 2.01 -3.03
N VAL A 44 8.84 3.31 -3.27
CA VAL A 44 9.87 3.78 -4.21
C VAL A 44 11.26 3.42 -3.67
N GLU A 45 12.18 3.08 -4.57
CA GLU A 45 13.56 2.74 -4.21
C GLU A 45 14.28 3.94 -3.57
N HIS A 46 14.03 5.13 -4.11
CA HIS A 46 14.52 6.41 -3.62
C HIS A 46 13.40 7.45 -3.66
N GLY A 47 13.25 8.22 -2.59
CA GLY A 47 12.21 9.23 -2.43
C GLY A 47 11.12 8.81 -1.44
N PHE A 48 9.86 9.13 -1.73
CA PHE A 48 8.73 8.94 -0.81
C PHE A 48 7.57 8.16 -1.41
N THR A 49 7.03 7.23 -0.63
CA THR A 49 5.68 6.69 -0.84
C THR A 49 4.74 7.25 0.21
N ILE A 50 3.76 8.03 -0.23
CA ILE A 50 2.88 8.84 0.63
C ILE A 50 1.47 8.27 0.60
N ILE A 51 0.95 7.89 1.78
CA ILE A 51 -0.43 7.46 1.95
C ILE A 51 -1.25 8.67 2.41
N GLU A 52 -2.22 9.08 1.61
CA GLU A 52 -3.14 10.15 1.97
C GLU A 52 -4.46 9.62 2.48
N THR A 53 -4.91 10.21 3.58
CA THR A 53 -6.22 9.95 4.15
C THR A 53 -7.14 11.16 3.99
N ALA A 54 -8.44 10.89 3.85
CA ALA A 54 -9.50 11.89 3.90
C ALA A 54 -10.68 11.32 4.68
N LYS A 55 -11.14 12.04 5.70
CA LYS A 55 -12.22 11.60 6.60
C LYS A 55 -11.96 10.21 7.21
N GLY A 56 -10.72 9.94 7.60
CA GLY A 56 -10.28 8.65 8.19
C GLY A 56 -10.10 7.51 7.19
N LYS A 57 -10.40 7.72 5.90
CA LYS A 57 -10.30 6.70 4.83
C LYS A 57 -9.08 6.94 3.96
N THR A 58 -8.50 5.87 3.41
CA THR A 58 -7.47 5.97 2.38
C THR A 58 -8.07 6.61 1.13
N ALA A 59 -7.50 7.73 0.71
CA ALA A 59 -7.93 8.47 -0.46
C ALA A 59 -7.05 8.14 -1.68
N ARG A 60 -5.73 8.17 -1.50
CA ARG A 60 -4.75 7.89 -2.57
C ARG A 60 -3.40 7.46 -1.99
N ILE A 61 -2.61 6.82 -2.85
CA ILE A 61 -1.19 6.54 -2.60
C ILE A 61 -0.41 7.30 -3.68
N ARG A 62 0.47 8.21 -3.26
CA ARG A 62 1.38 8.96 -4.14
C ARG A 62 2.79 8.39 -4.03
N PHE A 63 3.51 8.45 -5.15
CA PHE A 63 4.90 8.02 -5.27
C PHE A 63 5.68 9.21 -5.78
N GLU A 64 6.66 9.67 -5.00
CA GLU A 64 7.55 10.77 -5.33
C GLU A 64 8.96 10.19 -5.42
N GLU A 65 9.39 9.89 -6.63
CA GLU A 65 10.73 9.32 -6.89
C GLU A 65 11.77 10.45 -6.90
N SER A 66 12.95 10.18 -6.35
CA SER A 66 14.09 11.09 -6.38
C SER A 66 15.37 10.32 -6.70
N GLU A 67 16.31 10.92 -7.42
CA GLU A 67 17.63 10.30 -7.58
C GLU A 67 18.46 10.48 -6.30
N LEU A 68 19.11 9.41 -5.84
CA LEU A 68 20.25 9.52 -4.92
C LEU A 68 21.49 9.73 -5.80
N PHE A 69 22.05 10.93 -5.79
CA PHE A 69 23.39 11.16 -6.34
C PHE A 69 24.45 10.60 -5.39
#